data_AF-A0A7W1EY90-F1
#
_entry.id   AF-A0A7W1EY90-F1
#
_cell.length_a   1.000
_cell.length_b   1.000
_cell.length_c   1.000
_cell.angle_alpha   90.00
_cell.angle_beta   90.00
_cell.angle_gamma   90.00
#
_symmetry.space_group_name_H-M   'P 1'
#
loop_
_entity.id
_entity.type
_entity.pdbx_description
1 polymer ?
#
loop_
_entity_poly.entity_id
_entity_poly.type
_entity_poly.pdbx_seq_one_letter_code
_entity_poly.pdbx_strand_id
1 'polypeptide(L)'
;MCVKVKNYLYQSNYYAKVQAKFTKEERLCSKKQIDLLFLKGSGTTAFPLKLMYMETDVSYVEPCQAMFVVPKRTFKRAHDRNKLKRRMREAYRLNKAPFYEMVNSKNKKMILCFLFVGKKIEEYKQIEAAVLQHLKKVETFLNK
;
A
#
# COMPACT_ATOMS: atom_id res chain seq x y z
N MET A 1 -19.83 17.21 26.31
CA MET A 1 -18.58 16.50 26.67
C MET A 1 -18.49 15.02 26.19
N CYS A 2 -19.58 14.37 25.77
CA CYS A 2 -19.58 12.93 25.40
C CYS A 2 -19.02 12.60 23.99
N VAL A 3 -19.00 13.56 23.04
CA VAL A 3 -18.60 13.30 21.63
C VAL A 3 -17.08 13.11 21.49
N LYS A 4 -16.27 13.87 22.25
CA LYS A 4 -14.80 13.77 22.19
C LYS A 4 -14.32 12.39 22.66
N VAL A 5 -14.86 11.88 23.77
CA VAL A 5 -14.47 10.57 24.33
C VAL A 5 -14.79 9.42 23.36
N LYS A 6 -15.96 9.45 22.70
CA LYS A 6 -16.31 8.48 21.66
C LYS A 6 -15.37 8.54 20.45
N ASN A 7 -14.96 9.74 20.03
CA ASN A 7 -13.98 9.90 18.95
C ASN A 7 -12.59 9.38 19.34
N TYR A 8 -12.11 9.63 20.56
CA TYR A 8 -10.83 9.11 21.03
C TYR A 8 -10.83 7.58 21.19
N LEU A 9 -11.93 6.99 21.66
CA LEU A 9 -12.08 5.53 21.76
C LEU A 9 -12.27 4.88 20.39
N TYR A 10 -12.94 5.54 19.44
CA TYR A 10 -13.05 5.08 18.06
C TYR A 10 -11.69 5.15 17.36
N GLN A 11 -10.97 6.25 17.55
CA GLN A 11 -9.61 6.40 17.07
C GLN A 11 -8.68 5.37 17.72
N SER A 12 -8.64 5.22 19.04
CA SER A 12 -7.72 4.25 19.70
C SER A 12 -7.97 2.80 19.29
N ASN A 13 -9.25 2.42 19.10
CA ASN A 13 -9.61 1.11 18.56
C ASN A 13 -9.27 0.97 17.07
N TYR A 14 -9.40 2.05 16.27
CA TYR A 14 -8.93 2.09 14.89
C TYR A 14 -7.40 1.91 14.82
N TYR A 15 -6.65 2.63 15.65
CA TYR A 15 -5.19 2.50 15.79
C TYR A 15 -4.75 1.08 16.14
N ALA A 16 -5.43 0.41 17.08
CA ALA A 16 -5.14 -0.99 17.42
C ALA A 16 -5.50 -1.97 16.28
N LYS A 17 -6.52 -1.66 15.47
CA LYS A 17 -6.99 -2.51 14.35
C LYS A 17 -6.11 -2.36 13.10
N VAL A 18 -5.60 -1.16 12.82
CA VAL A 18 -4.78 -0.85 11.64
C VAL A 18 -3.38 -1.44 11.72
N GLN A 19 -2.80 -1.55 12.92
CA GLN A 19 -1.38 -1.93 13.08
C GLN A 19 -1.09 -3.43 12.84
N ALA A 20 -2.05 -4.33 13.05
CA ALA A 20 -1.69 -5.75 13.19
C ALA A 20 -1.74 -6.56 11.88
N LYS A 21 -2.65 -6.28 10.94
CA LYS A 21 -2.96 -7.22 9.84
C LYS A 21 -3.19 -6.52 8.51
N PHE A 22 -2.79 -7.19 7.42
CA PHE A 22 -3.18 -6.83 6.05
C PHE A 22 -4.40 -7.67 5.65
N THR A 23 -5.59 -7.09 5.80
CA THR A 23 -6.87 -7.81 5.68
C THR A 23 -7.27 -8.05 4.21
N LYS A 24 -8.46 -8.60 3.98
CA LYS A 24 -8.94 -8.90 2.61
C LYS A 24 -9.45 -7.64 1.91
N GLU A 25 -10.01 -6.72 2.69
CA GLU A 25 -10.64 -5.47 2.26
C GLU A 25 -9.60 -4.49 1.72
N GLU A 26 -8.38 -4.55 2.26
CA GLU A 26 -7.23 -3.76 1.82
C GLU A 26 -6.56 -4.31 0.54
N ARG A 27 -7.00 -5.46 0.03
CA ARG A 27 -6.40 -6.05 -1.17
C ARG A 27 -7.10 -5.52 -2.41
N LEU A 28 -6.32 -4.93 -3.31
CA LEU A 28 -6.80 -4.56 -4.63
C LEU A 28 -6.96 -5.83 -5.48
N CYS A 29 -8.21 -6.26 -5.66
CA CYS A 29 -8.57 -7.46 -6.42
C CYS A 29 -9.43 -7.17 -7.66
N SER A 30 -10.03 -5.99 -7.75
CA SER A 30 -10.95 -5.64 -8.84
C SER A 30 -10.20 -5.45 -10.15
N LYS A 31 -10.49 -6.28 -11.15
CA LYS A 31 -9.87 -6.20 -12.48
C LYS A 31 -10.04 -4.82 -13.10
N LYS A 32 -11.26 -4.25 -13.03
CA LYS A 32 -11.56 -2.91 -13.56
C LYS A 32 -10.66 -1.83 -12.94
N GLN A 33 -10.43 -1.89 -11.63
CA GLN A 33 -9.58 -0.92 -10.93
C GLN A 33 -8.11 -1.12 -11.23
N ILE A 34 -7.67 -2.36 -11.38
CA ILE A 34 -6.29 -2.68 -11.79
C ILE A 34 -6.04 -2.15 -13.21
N ASP A 35 -6.93 -2.42 -14.15
CA ASP A 35 -6.82 -1.95 -15.54
C ASP A 35 -6.80 -0.41 -15.58
N LEU A 36 -7.70 0.24 -14.83
CA LEU A 36 -7.75 1.70 -14.69
C LEU A 36 -6.45 2.28 -14.09
N LEU A 37 -5.90 1.62 -13.08
CA LEU A 37 -4.64 2.01 -12.44
C LEU A 37 -3.46 1.96 -13.41
N PHE A 38 -3.40 0.95 -14.27
CA PHE A 38 -2.33 0.88 -15.28
C PHE A 38 -2.53 1.86 -16.43
N LEU A 39 -3.77 2.28 -16.71
CA LEU A 39 -4.08 3.24 -17.77
C LEU A 39 -3.88 4.70 -17.35
N LYS A 40 -4.39 5.08 -16.16
CA LYS A 40 -4.43 6.47 -15.67
C LYS A 40 -3.55 6.74 -14.45
N GLY A 41 -3.02 5.69 -13.83
CA GLY A 41 -2.25 5.82 -12.59
C GLY A 41 -0.90 6.48 -12.79
N SER A 42 -0.49 7.24 -11.78
CA SER A 42 0.84 7.82 -11.70
C SER A 42 1.86 6.77 -11.25
N GLY A 43 3.02 6.75 -11.90
CA GLY A 43 4.08 5.80 -11.63
C GLY A 43 5.29 6.45 -10.98
N THR A 44 5.85 5.81 -9.95
CA THR A 44 7.16 6.18 -9.39
C THR A 44 8.04 4.96 -9.26
N THR A 45 9.34 5.14 -9.45
CA THR A 45 10.35 4.09 -9.30
C THR A 45 11.27 4.41 -8.13
N ALA A 46 11.53 3.41 -7.30
CA ALA A 46 12.53 3.43 -6.24
C ALA A 46 13.04 1.99 -6.07
N PHE A 47 14.25 1.72 -6.56
CA PHE A 47 14.78 0.36 -6.61
C PHE A 47 14.72 -0.31 -5.22
N PRO A 48 14.19 -1.55 -5.09
CA PRO A 48 13.86 -2.51 -6.15
C PRO A 48 12.38 -2.54 -6.55
N LEU A 49 11.62 -1.50 -6.19
CA LEU A 49 10.18 -1.41 -6.42
C LEU A 49 9.83 -0.31 -7.45
N LYS A 50 8.71 -0.54 -8.12
CA LYS A 50 7.96 0.46 -8.88
C LYS A 50 6.58 0.51 -8.26
N LEU A 51 6.10 1.70 -7.92
CA LEU A 51 4.75 1.92 -7.43
C LEU A 51 3.92 2.58 -8.54
N MET A 52 2.77 2.01 -8.84
CA MET A 52 1.68 2.68 -9.55
C MET A 52 0.62 3.07 -8.52
N TYR A 53 0.10 4.28 -8.58
CA TYR A 53 -0.95 4.74 -7.67
C TYR A 53 -1.94 5.68 -8.35
N MET A 54 -3.17 5.73 -7.83
CA MET A 54 -4.15 6.76 -8.18
C MET A 54 -5.16 6.96 -7.06
N GLU A 55 -5.81 8.13 -7.09
CA GLU A 55 -7.02 8.40 -6.31
C GLU A 55 -8.20 7.66 -6.94
N THR A 56 -9.15 7.24 -6.09
CA THR A 56 -10.38 6.57 -6.52
C THR A 56 -11.57 7.14 -5.77
N ASP A 57 -12.69 7.32 -6.46
CA ASP A 57 -13.94 7.77 -5.83
C ASP A 57 -14.77 6.59 -5.32
N VAL A 58 -14.30 5.36 -5.55
CA VAL A 58 -15.01 4.16 -5.10
C VAL A 58 -14.93 4.09 -3.58
N SER A 59 -16.10 4.05 -2.95
CA SER A 59 -16.22 3.92 -1.51
C SER A 59 -15.76 2.54 -1.05
N TYR A 60 -14.55 2.48 -0.48
CA TYR A 60 -14.01 1.31 0.21
C TYR A 60 -14.03 1.52 1.72
N VAL A 61 -14.19 0.42 2.46
CA VAL A 61 -14.12 0.42 3.94
C VAL A 61 -12.77 0.97 4.39
N GLU A 62 -11.69 0.56 3.71
CA GLU A 62 -10.33 0.98 4.03
C GLU A 62 -9.92 2.20 3.20
N PRO A 63 -9.03 3.08 3.70
CA PRO A 63 -8.57 4.25 2.95
C PRO A 63 -7.80 3.88 1.68
N CYS A 64 -7.12 2.75 1.71
CA CYS A 64 -6.24 2.32 0.64
C CYS A 64 -6.46 0.85 0.30
N GLN A 65 -6.37 0.52 -0.99
CA GLN A 65 -6.20 -0.86 -1.43
C GLN A 65 -4.85 -1.06 -2.10
N ALA A 66 -4.14 -2.12 -1.72
CA ALA A 66 -2.80 -2.40 -2.22
C ALA A 66 -2.72 -3.76 -2.93
N MET A 67 -1.93 -3.81 -4.00
CA MET A 67 -1.54 -5.02 -4.71
C MET A 67 -0.01 -5.15 -4.74
N PHE A 68 0.50 -6.38 -4.66
CA PHE A 68 1.93 -6.69 -4.69
C PHE A 68 2.22 -7.69 -5.81
N VAL A 69 3.00 -7.27 -6.79
CA VAL A 69 3.28 -8.00 -8.02
C VAL A 69 4.76 -8.32 -8.11
N VAL A 70 5.08 -9.59 -8.36
CA VAL A 70 6.45 -10.05 -8.63
C VAL A 70 6.44 -10.77 -9.99
N PRO A 71 7.26 -10.34 -10.98
CA PRO A 71 7.25 -10.91 -12.32
C PRO A 71 7.61 -12.40 -12.35
N LYS A 72 6.76 -13.22 -12.99
CA LYS A 72 7.01 -14.66 -13.24
C LYS A 72 8.19 -14.90 -14.18
N ARG A 73 8.43 -13.98 -15.12
CA ARG A 73 9.52 -14.07 -16.10
C ARG A 73 10.90 -14.10 -15.43
N THR A 74 11.09 -13.20 -14.45
CA THR A 74 12.36 -13.07 -13.70
C THR A 74 12.47 -14.15 -12.61
N PHE A 75 11.42 -14.33 -11.82
CA PHE A 75 11.40 -15.28 -10.70
C PHE A 75 10.54 -16.49 -11.05
N LYS A 76 11.16 -17.49 -11.68
CA LYS A 76 10.47 -18.71 -12.14
C LYS A 76 9.95 -19.55 -10.96
N ARG A 77 10.74 -19.66 -9.89
CA ARG A 77 10.41 -20.46 -8.70
C ARG A 77 9.34 -19.76 -7.85
N ALA A 78 8.32 -20.52 -7.43
CA ALA A 78 7.21 -19.98 -6.67
C ALA A 78 7.63 -19.50 -5.27
N HIS A 79 8.58 -20.19 -4.62
CA HIS A 79 9.09 -19.82 -3.30
C HIS A 79 9.78 -18.45 -3.33
N ASP A 80 10.57 -18.14 -4.37
CA ASP A 80 11.24 -16.83 -4.52
C ASP A 80 10.22 -15.69 -4.64
N ARG A 81 9.22 -15.87 -5.51
CA ARG A 81 8.13 -14.89 -5.66
C ARG A 81 7.38 -14.69 -4.35
N ASN A 82 7.10 -15.77 -3.63
CA ASN A 82 6.37 -15.71 -2.37
C ASN A 82 7.20 -15.05 -1.27
N LYS A 83 8.52 -15.30 -1.22
CA LYS A 83 9.45 -14.64 -0.31
C LYS A 83 9.46 -13.12 -0.54
N LEU A 84 9.58 -12.68 -1.79
CA LEU A 84 9.54 -11.26 -2.15
C LEU A 84 8.18 -10.62 -1.80
N LYS A 85 7.07 -11.23 -2.22
CA LYS A 85 5.72 -10.74 -1.88
C LYS A 85 5.47 -10.69 -0.37
N ARG A 86 6.01 -11.63 0.41
CA ARG A 86 5.95 -11.61 1.89
C ARG A 86 6.73 -10.42 2.44
N ARG A 87 7.99 -10.22 2.01
CA ARG A 87 8.81 -9.06 2.44
C ARG A 87 8.14 -7.73 2.12
N MET A 88 7.58 -7.58 0.92
CA MET A 88 6.85 -6.37 0.51
C MET A 88 5.60 -6.12 1.38
N ARG A 89 4.82 -7.17 1.66
CA ARG A 89 3.63 -7.04 2.52
C ARG A 89 3.98 -6.68 3.95
N GLU A 90 5.03 -7.27 4.53
CA GLU A 90 5.46 -6.93 5.88
C GLU A 90 5.94 -5.48 5.96
N ALA A 91 6.76 -5.04 5.01
CA ALA A 91 7.20 -3.65 4.94
C ALA A 91 6.02 -2.67 4.83
N TYR A 92 5.01 -2.99 4.01
CA TYR A 92 3.80 -2.18 3.94
C TYR A 92 2.99 -2.22 5.24
N ARG A 93 2.77 -3.41 5.82
CA ARG A 93 1.98 -3.60 7.04
C ARG A 93 2.54 -2.79 8.21
N LEU A 94 3.86 -2.74 8.38
CA LEU A 94 4.51 -1.99 9.45
C LEU A 94 4.42 -0.47 9.27
N ASN A 95 4.33 0.01 8.02
CA ASN A 95 4.41 1.44 7.70
C ASN A 95 3.09 2.06 7.23
N LYS A 96 2.00 1.29 7.11
CA LYS A 96 0.73 1.80 6.57
C LYS A 96 -0.08 2.68 7.51
N ALA A 97 0.10 2.59 8.84
CA ALA A 97 -0.77 3.29 9.79
C ALA A 97 -0.70 4.82 9.65
N PRO A 98 0.50 5.46 9.68
CA PRO A 98 0.61 6.90 9.48
C PRO A 98 0.07 7.34 8.11
N PHE A 99 0.31 6.51 7.09
CA PHE A 99 -0.18 6.75 5.73
C PHE A 99 -1.71 6.74 5.66
N TYR A 100 -2.38 5.81 6.36
CA TYR A 100 -3.84 5.70 6.37
C TYR A 100 -4.52 6.87 7.06
N GLU A 101 -3.94 7.35 8.15
CA GLU A 101 -4.44 8.53 8.87
C GLU A 101 -4.41 9.77 7.98
N MET A 102 -3.32 9.96 7.23
CA MET A 102 -3.15 11.08 6.32
C MET A 102 -4.06 11.00 5.09
N VAL A 103 -4.37 9.79 4.59
CA VAL A 103 -5.36 9.61 3.52
C VAL A 103 -6.78 9.87 4.04
N ASN A 104 -7.13 9.34 5.21
CA ASN A 104 -8.44 9.52 5.84
C ASN A 104 -8.70 10.98 6.21
N SER A 105 -7.70 11.70 6.73
CA SER A 105 -7.86 13.12 7.13
C SER A 105 -8.19 14.02 5.95
N LYS A 106 -7.81 13.61 4.73
CA LYS A 106 -8.13 14.29 3.48
C LYS A 106 -9.41 13.80 2.82
N ASN A 107 -10.09 12.83 3.42
CA ASN A 107 -11.27 12.18 2.86
C ASN A 107 -11.06 11.63 1.44
N LYS A 108 -9.84 11.15 1.14
CA LYS A 108 -9.48 10.56 -0.15
C LYS A 108 -9.44 9.03 -0.04
N LYS A 109 -9.52 8.34 -1.17
CA LYS A 109 -9.26 6.91 -1.26
C LYS A 109 -8.20 6.65 -2.32
N MET A 110 -7.34 5.68 -2.06
CA MET A 110 -6.19 5.40 -2.90
C MET A 110 -6.13 3.93 -3.32
N ILE A 111 -5.68 3.68 -4.54
CA ILE A 111 -5.28 2.35 -4.97
C ILE A 111 -3.79 2.34 -5.31
N LEU A 112 -3.10 1.31 -4.82
CA LEU A 112 -1.65 1.17 -4.89
C LEU A 112 -1.28 -0.18 -5.52
N CYS A 113 -0.32 -0.19 -6.43
CA CYS A 113 0.25 -1.42 -6.98
C CYS A 113 1.77 -1.37 -6.91
N PHE A 114 2.35 -2.17 -6.02
CA PHE A 114 3.79 -2.35 -5.89
C PHE A 114 4.25 -3.46 -6.83
N LEU A 115 5.05 -3.11 -7.81
CA LEU A 115 5.69 -4.01 -8.75
C LEU A 115 7.17 -4.18 -8.40
N PHE A 116 7.62 -5.41 -8.22
CA PHE A 116 9.04 -5.71 -8.04
C PHE A 116 9.78 -5.68 -9.38
N VAL A 117 10.81 -4.84 -9.48
CA VAL A 117 11.61 -4.66 -10.71
C VAL A 117 13.05 -5.18 -10.57
N GLY A 118 13.45 -5.63 -9.38
CA GLY A 118 14.76 -6.24 -9.14
C GLY A 118 14.98 -7.53 -9.93
N LYS A 119 16.24 -7.85 -10.21
CA LYS A 119 16.65 -9.09 -10.91
C LYS A 119 17.03 -10.22 -9.97
N LYS A 120 17.26 -9.93 -8.69
CA LYS A 120 17.64 -10.88 -7.64
C LYS A 120 16.71 -10.76 -6.44
N ILE A 121 16.81 -11.70 -5.52
CA ILE A 121 16.08 -11.66 -4.25
C ILE A 121 16.76 -10.62 -3.36
N GLU A 122 16.12 -9.47 -3.18
CA GLU A 122 16.66 -8.39 -2.36
C GLU A 122 16.30 -8.56 -0.88
N GLU A 123 17.17 -8.06 -0.01
CA GLU A 123 16.99 -8.12 1.44
C GLU A 123 15.82 -7.27 1.94
N TYR A 124 15.27 -7.66 3.10
CA TYR A 124 14.10 -6.99 3.68
C TYR A 124 14.34 -5.48 3.86
N LYS A 125 15.49 -5.10 4.42
CA LYS A 125 15.85 -3.69 4.68
C LYS A 125 15.80 -2.83 3.42
N GLN A 126 16.20 -3.40 2.28
CA GLN A 126 16.19 -2.69 1.00
C GLN A 126 14.76 -2.53 0.45
N ILE A 127 13.93 -3.58 0.59
CA ILE A 127 12.52 -3.52 0.19
C ILE A 127 11.76 -2.52 1.07
N GLU A 128 12.00 -2.53 2.38
CA GLU A 128 11.39 -1.60 3.33
C GLU A 128 11.73 -0.15 3.02
N ALA A 129 13.01 0.15 2.78
CA ALA A 129 13.44 1.48 2.39
C ALA A 129 12.72 1.96 1.11
N ALA A 130 12.56 1.09 0.11
CA ALA A 130 11.84 1.43 -1.11
C ALA A 130 10.34 1.65 -0.87
N VAL A 131 9.69 0.83 -0.03
CA VAL A 131 8.28 1.03 0.36
C VAL A 131 8.09 2.38 1.03
N LEU A 132 8.95 2.72 2.00
CA LEU A 132 8.91 4.00 2.69
C LEU A 132 9.09 5.19 1.73
N GLN A 133 10.03 5.10 0.79
CA GLN A 133 10.22 6.13 -0.23
C GLN A 133 8.97 6.30 -1.10
N HIS A 134 8.31 5.21 -1.46
CA HIS A 134 7.08 5.28 -2.24
C HIS A 134 5.92 5.90 -1.45
N LEU A 135 5.74 5.54 -0.19
CA LEU A 135 4.68 6.13 0.65
C LEU A 135 4.88 7.64 0.80
N LYS A 136 6.11 8.10 1.06
CA LYS A 136 6.45 9.54 1.10
C LYS A 136 6.17 10.28 -0.21
N LYS A 137 6.44 9.62 -1.35
CA LYS A 137 6.11 10.21 -2.67
C LYS A 137 4.61 10.36 -2.87
N VAL A 138 3.82 9.39 -2.42
CA VAL A 138 2.35 9.46 -2.48
C VAL A 138 1.81 10.51 -1.51
N GLU A 139 2.36 10.62 -0.30
CA GLU A 139 2.07 11.72 0.63
C GLU A 139 2.28 13.08 -0.02
N THR A 140 3.41 13.26 -0.69
CA THR A 140 3.74 14.49 -1.42
C THR A 140 2.75 14.75 -2.56
N PHE A 141 2.35 13.71 -3.29
CA PHE A 141 1.35 13.81 -4.35
C PHE A 141 -0.02 14.26 -3.80
N LEU A 142 -0.44 13.73 -2.65
CA LEU A 142 -1.71 14.10 -2.02
C LEU A 142 -1.72 15.50 -1.40
N ASN A 143 -0.56 16.10 -1.14
CA ASN A 143 -0.39 17.45 -0.61
C ASN A 143 -0.37 18.53 -1.70
N LYS A 144 -0.23 18.12 -2.97
CA LYS A 144 -0.39 19.01 -4.12
C LYS A 144 -1.87 19.18 -4.45
#